data_AF-A0A9D5VMV7-F1
#
_entry.id   AF-A0A9D5VMV7-F1
#
_cell.length_a   1.000
_cell.length_b   1.000
_cell.length_c   1.000
_cell.angle_alpha   90.00
_cell.angle_beta   90.00
_cell.angle_gamma   90.00
#
_symmetry.space_group_name_H-M   'P 1'
#
loop_
_entity.id
_entity.type
_entity.pdbx_description
1 polymer ?
#
loop_
_entity_poly.entity_id
_entity_poly.type
_entity_poly.pdbx_seq_one_letter_code
_entity_poly.pdbx_strand_id
1 'polypeptide(L)' 'MSSETIKVKIDDQQNVDRVLKKFKRLCESYGIVREYKKRQSYAKPSVCLKEKRKSADKRRKKTILKQKYSGDRI' A
#
# COMPACT_ATOMS: atom_id res chain seq x y z
N MET A 1 -18.32 -19.82 -1.85
CA MET A 1 -17.55 -18.68 -1.31
C MET A 1 -16.93 -17.96 -2.48
N SER A 2 -17.41 -16.76 -2.79
CA SER A 2 -17.06 -16.03 -4.03
C SER A 2 -15.55 -15.78 -4.12
N SER A 3 -14.92 -16.26 -5.20
CA SER A 3 -13.47 -16.27 -5.42
C SER A 3 -12.93 -14.98 -6.04
N GLU A 4 -13.57 -13.83 -5.80
CA GLU A 4 -13.12 -12.54 -6.36
C GLU A 4 -12.45 -11.69 -5.29
N THR A 5 -11.12 -11.52 -5.42
CA THR A 5 -10.32 -10.68 -4.51
C THR A 5 -10.50 -9.18 -4.78
N ILE A 6 -10.76 -8.79 -6.03
CA ILE A 6 -10.98 -7.38 -6.43
C ILE A 6 -12.01 -7.31 -7.56
N LYS A 7 -13.00 -6.42 -7.43
CA LYS A 7 -13.98 -6.10 -8.46
C LYS A 7 -14.13 -4.59 -8.60
N VAL A 8 -14.20 -4.09 -9.83
CA VAL A 8 -14.49 -2.68 -10.14
C VAL A 8 -15.69 -2.64 -11.06
N LYS A 9 -16.77 -1.98 -10.61
CA LYS A 9 -17.94 -1.71 -11.46
C LYS A 9 -17.61 -0.52 -12.36
N ILE A 10 -17.84 -0.69 -13.65
CA ILE A 10 -17.66 0.32 -14.68
C ILE A 10 -19.05 0.84 -15.05
N ASP A 11 -19.14 2.15 -15.25
CA ASP A 11 -20.35 2.83 -15.71
C ASP A 11 -19.99 3.58 -17.00
N ASP A 12 -20.92 3.70 -17.94
CA ASP A 12 -20.67 4.21 -19.30
C ASP A 12 -20.25 5.69 -19.31
N GLN A 13 -20.56 6.42 -18.24
CA GLN A 13 -20.18 7.82 -18.05
C GLN A 13 -18.74 8.01 -17.53
N GLN A 14 -18.03 6.95 -17.13
CA GLN A 14 -16.69 7.07 -16.56
C GLN A 14 -15.60 6.91 -17.63
N ASN A 15 -14.68 7.88 -17.72
CA ASN A 15 -13.49 7.75 -18.54
C ASN A 15 -12.63 6.53 -18.11
N VAL A 16 -12.24 5.69 -19.07
CA VAL A 16 -11.45 4.46 -18.92
C VAL A 16 -10.22 4.67 -18.04
N ASP A 17 -9.48 5.77 -18.21
CA ASP A 17 -8.27 6.05 -17.43
C ASP A 17 -8.54 6.18 -15.92
N ARG A 18 -9.70 6.73 -15.55
CA ARG A 18 -10.09 6.88 -14.15
C ARG A 18 -10.38 5.52 -13.52
N VAL A 19 -10.99 4.62 -14.27
CA VAL A 19 -11.30 3.24 -13.85
C VAL A 19 -10.01 2.45 -13.64
N LEU A 20 -9.05 2.53 -14.57
CA LEU A 20 -7.75 1.86 -14.45
C LEU A 20 -6.96 2.36 -13.24
N LYS A 21 -6.98 3.68 -12.97
CA LYS A 21 -6.37 4.24 -11.76
C LYS A 21 -7.05 3.74 -10.48
N LYS A 22 -8.38 3.61 -10.46
CA LYS A 22 -9.12 3.04 -9.31
C LYS A 22 -8.75 1.58 -9.09
N PHE A 23 -8.72 0.77 -10.15
CA PHE A 23 -8.31 -0.63 -10.08
C PHE A 23 -6.89 -0.77 -9.53
N LYS A 24 -5.93 0.00 -10.06
CA LYS A 24 -4.55 0.01 -9.56
C LYS A 24 -4.47 0.37 -8.06
N ARG A 25 -5.19 1.40 -7.62
CA ARG A 25 -5.27 1.78 -6.20
C ARG A 25 -5.85 0.67 -5.34
N LEU A 26 -6.88 -0.04 -5.81
CA LEU A 26 -7.43 -1.19 -5.10
C LEU A 26 -6.38 -2.30 -4.97
N CYS A 27 -5.70 -2.68 -6.06
CA CYS A 27 -4.61 -3.67 -6.02
C CYS A 27 -3.48 -3.29 -5.04
N GLU A 28 -3.13 -2.01 -4.97
CA GLU A 28 -2.14 -1.49 -4.03
C GLU A 28 -2.64 -1.48 -2.59
N SER A 29 -3.92 -1.14 -2.37
CA SER A 29 -4.58 -1.10 -1.06
C SER A 29 -4.74 -2.49 -0.45
N TYR A 30 -5.25 -3.44 -1.24
CA TYR A 30 -5.33 -4.86 -0.86
C TYR A 30 -3.94 -5.50 -0.70
N GLY A 31 -2.88 -4.84 -1.16
CA GLY A 31 -1.51 -5.28 -0.94
C GLY A 31 -1.07 -6.43 -1.84
N ILE A 32 -1.84 -6.77 -2.87
CA ILE A 32 -1.55 -7.87 -3.80
C ILE A 32 -0.16 -7.74 -4.40
N VAL A 33 0.20 -6.54 -4.86
CA VAL A 33 1.52 -6.28 -5.45
C VAL A 33 2.65 -6.47 -4.43
N ARG A 34 2.42 -6.11 -3.16
CA ARG A 34 3.41 -6.29 -2.09
C ARG A 34 3.56 -7.76 -1.71
N GLU A 35 2.45 -8.48 -1.66
CA GLU A 35 2.44 -9.91 -1.40
C GLU A 35 3.14 -10.69 -2.49
N TYR A 36 2.83 -10.40 -3.76
CA TYR A 36 3.52 -10.99 -4.91
C TYR A 36 5.03 -10.80 -4.81
N LYS A 37 5.50 -9.57 -4.61
CA LYS A 37 6.95 -9.27 -4.45
C LYS A 37 7.57 -9.97 -3.25
N LYS A 38 6.84 -10.11 -2.14
CA LYS A 38 7.33 -10.82 -0.94
C LYS A 38 7.46 -12.32 -1.18
N ARG A 39 6.58 -12.90 -2.01
CA ARG A 39 6.57 -14.34 -2.34
C ARG A 39 7.57 -14.72 -3.44
N GLN A 40 8.06 -13.77 -4.23
CA GLN A 40 9.02 -14.04 -5.32
C GLN A 40 10.35 -14.66 -4.84
N SER A 41 10.78 -14.39 -3.61
CA SER A 41 12.02 -14.95 -3.06
C SER A 41 11.86 -15.36 -1.60
N TYR A 42 12.60 -16.39 -1.18
CA TYR A 42 12.63 -16.80 0.22
C TYR A 42 13.52 -15.85 1.02
N ALA A 43 12.91 -15.14 1.97
CA ALA A 43 13.63 -14.38 2.98
C ALA A 43 13.56 -15.13 4.32
N LYS A 44 14.72 -15.33 4.95
CA LYS A 44 14.78 -15.93 6.30
C LYS A 44 13.87 -15.17 7.27
N PRO A 45 13.26 -15.84 8.27
CA PRO A 45 12.32 -15.22 9.20
C PRO A 45 12.94 -14.03 9.95
N SER A 46 14.22 -14.10 10.29
CA SER A 46 14.97 -13.00 10.91
C SER A 46 15.05 -11.75 10.02
N VAL A 47 15.25 -11.93 8.71
CA VAL A 47 15.29 -10.84 7.72
C VAL A 47 13.90 -10.21 7.59
N CYS A 48 12.85 -11.01 7.51
CA CYS A 48 11.47 -10.52 7.49
C CYS A 48 11.14 -9.68 8.73
N LEU A 49 11.57 -10.12 9.92
CA LEU A 49 11.36 -9.39 11.18
C LEU A 49 12.13 -8.06 11.19
N LYS A 50 13.38 -8.06 10.73
CA LYS A 50 14.23 -6.86 10.63
C LYS A 50 13.62 -5.81 9.70
N GLU A 51 13.17 -6.22 8.52
CA GLU A 51 12.54 -5.32 7.54
C GLU A 51 11.19 -4.79 8.05
N LYS A 52 10.40 -5.62 8.75
CA LYS A 52 9.16 -5.17 9.40
C LYS A 52 9.43 -4.05 10.42
N ARG A 53 10.41 -4.22 11.32
CA ARG A 53 10.80 -3.21 12.31
C ARG A 53 11.28 -1.91 11.66
N LYS A 54 12.22 -1.98 10.70
CA LYS A 54 12.68 -0.81 9.94
C LYS A 54 11.54 -0.05 9.27
N SER A 55 10.58 -0.77 8.67
CA SER A 55 9.44 -0.14 8.00
C SER A 55 8.52 0.58 8.99
N ALA A 56 8.32 0.03 10.19
CA ALA A 56 7.55 0.65 11.27
C ALA A 56 8.25 1.90 11.81
N ASP A 57 9.55 1.82 12.05
CA ASP A 57 10.36 2.96 12.53
C ASP A 57 10.35 4.10 11.51
N LYS A 58 10.48 3.79 10.22
CA LYS A 58 10.39 4.79 9.15
C LYS A 58 9.03 5.48 9.12
N ARG A 59 7.93 4.74 9.33
CA ARG A 59 6.58 5.32 9.44
C ARG A 59 6.45 6.23 10.65
N ARG A 60 6.91 5.77 11.83
CA ARG A 60 6.90 6.56 13.07
C ARG A 60 7.67 7.87 12.93
N LYS A 61 8.89 7.81 12.39
CA LYS A 61 9.73 9.00 12.13
C LYS A 61 9.01 9.99 11.21
N LYS A 62 8.36 9.51 10.15
CA LYS A 62 7.60 10.38 9.22
C LYS A 62 6.42 11.07 9.90
N THR A 63 5.71 10.38 10.80
CA THR A 63 4.60 10.97 11.56
C THR A 63 5.09 12.06 12.51
N ILE A 64 6.15 11.78 13.28
CA ILE A 64 6.77 12.76 14.19
C ILE A 64 7.26 14.00 13.42
N LEU A 65 7.92 13.77 12.28
CA LEU A 65 8.43 14.85 11.44
C LEU A 65 7.31 15.76 10.92
N LYS A 66 6.20 15.17 10.45
CA LYS A 66 5.02 15.94 10.03
C LYS A 66 4.42 16.76 11.17
N GLN A 67 4.35 16.18 12.37
CA GLN A 67 3.84 16.85 13.57
C GLN A 67 4.72 18.04 13.97
N LYS A 68 6.04 17.90 13.86
CA LYS A 68 7.00 18.97 14.15
C LYS A 68 6.80 20.17 13.20
N TYR A 69 6.77 19.93 11.89
CA TYR A 69 6.61 21.00 10.90
C TYR A 69 5.18 21.55 10.76
N SER A 70 4.17 20.91 11.35
CA SER A 70 2.81 21.45 11.36
C SER A 70 2.60 22.56 12.39
N GLY A 71 3.44 22.64 13.43
CA GLY A 71 3.38 23.66 14.48
C GLY A 71 4.14 24.95 14.17
N ASP A 72 5.12 24.92 13.26
CA ASP A 72 5.97 26.06 12.88
C ASP A 72 5.35 26.95 11.78
N ARG A 73 4.02 26.94 11.63
CA ARG A 73 3.28 27.82 10.71
C ARG A 73 2.49 28.84 11.51
N ILE A 74 3.19 29.80 12.10
CA ILE A 74 2.67 31.10 12.54
C ILE A 74 3.52 32.16 11.86
#